data_AF-A0A7D9N8B3-F1
#
_entry.id   AF-A0A7D9N8B3-F1
#
_cell.length_a   1.000
_cell.length_b   1.000
_cell.length_c   1.000
_cell.angle_alpha   90.00
_cell.angle_beta   90.00
_cell.angle_gamma   90.00
#
_symmetry.space_group_name_H-M   'P 1'
#
loop_
_entity.id
_entity.type
_entity.pdbx_description
1 polymer ?
#
loop_
_entity_poly.entity_id
_entity_poly.type
_entity_poly.pdbx_seq_one_letter_code
_entity_poly.pdbx_strand_id
1 'polypeptide(L)'
;MTLGWNILGILAWLILVLYLIFIVQNIRKRHLIMIVKDRKRFEWKTTLLDILEVLLLLCGAIYMFSITLFYNPDLENKQVLSSKIEYQPLILTAGNKRSYYVTAKSDNKKTPIQTYTFYSNGNRVTVTSNYATISDGKNPMSVQAGAIPYSSKRLVQADARYQNAYVATYTATYKKNWQNGLRMHAGKTAAKYYLIRVPDRTFVRELK
;
A
#
# COMPACT_ATOMS: atom_id res chain seq x y z
N MET A 1 0.46 3.51 -18.10
CA MET A 1 0.32 4.56 -17.06
C MET A 1 -1.09 5.10 -17.13
N THR A 2 -1.92 4.94 -16.10
CA THR A 2 -3.24 5.59 -16.08
C THR A 2 -3.04 7.07 -15.75
N LEU A 3 -2.85 7.88 -16.78
CA LEU A 3 -2.66 9.33 -16.76
C LEU A 3 -3.88 10.13 -16.24
N GLY A 4 -4.82 9.48 -15.55
CA GLY A 4 -6.04 10.10 -15.01
C GLY A 4 -5.74 11.05 -13.85
N TRP A 5 -6.54 11.01 -12.78
CA TRP A 5 -6.42 11.94 -11.65
C TRP A 5 -5.01 12.10 -11.05
N ASN A 6 -4.11 11.13 -11.22
CA ASN A 6 -2.71 11.20 -10.77
C ASN A 6 -1.90 12.36 -11.39
N ILE A 7 -2.36 12.95 -12.51
CA ILE A 7 -1.73 14.13 -13.10
C ILE A 7 -1.71 15.31 -12.13
N LEU A 8 -2.70 15.43 -11.23
CA LEU A 8 -2.76 16.50 -10.24
C LEU A 8 -1.56 16.47 -9.29
N GLY A 9 -1.19 15.28 -8.79
CA GLY A 9 -0.02 15.13 -7.92
C GLY A 9 1.29 15.40 -8.67
N ILE A 10 1.37 15.00 -9.95
CA ILE A 10 2.53 15.27 -10.80
C ILE A 10 2.69 16.78 -11.03
N LEU A 11 1.60 17.49 -11.35
CA LEU A 11 1.60 18.94 -11.53
C LEU A 11 1.97 19.66 -10.23
N ALA A 12 1.49 19.20 -9.08
CA ALA A 12 1.85 19.78 -7.78
C ALA A 12 3.36 19.65 -7.51
N TRP A 13 3.96 18.49 -7.80
CA TRP A 13 5.42 18.31 -7.72
C TRP A 13 6.17 19.19 -8.71
N LEU A 14 5.68 19.31 -9.95
CA LEU A 14 6.28 20.17 -10.96
C LEU A 14 6.33 21.63 -10.49
N ILE A 15 5.22 22.15 -9.95
CA ILE A 15 5.16 23.51 -9.39
C ILE A 15 6.19 23.67 -8.27
N LEU A 16 6.32 22.67 -7.39
CA LEU A 16 7.28 22.71 -6.28
C LEU A 16 8.74 22.75 -6.78
N VAL A 17 9.06 21.99 -7.83
CA VAL A 17 10.40 22.01 -8.46
C VAL A 17 10.67 23.35 -9.15
N LEU A 18 9.69 23.89 -9.88
CA LEU A 18 9.83 25.22 -10.50
C LEU A 18 10.00 26.31 -9.42
N TYR A 19 9.28 26.20 -8.31
CA TYR A 19 9.42 27.10 -7.17
C TYR A 19 10.81 26.99 -6.54
N LEU A 20 11.37 25.78 -6.38
CA LEU A 20 12.75 25.59 -5.93
C LEU A 20 13.77 26.32 -6.83
N ILE A 21 13.64 26.19 -8.15
CA ILE A 21 14.53 26.89 -9.10
C ILE A 21 14.37 28.40 -8.96
N PHE A 22 13.13 28.86 -8.85
CA PHE A 22 12.81 30.28 -8.66
C PHE A 22 13.46 30.85 -7.39
N ILE A 23 13.31 30.20 -6.23
CA ILE A 23 13.90 30.72 -4.97
C ILE A 23 15.43 30.75 -5.05
N VAL A 24 16.08 29.74 -5.65
CA VAL A 24 17.55 29.70 -5.76
C VAL A 24 18.05 30.88 -6.62
N GLN A 25 17.38 31.14 -7.75
CA GLN A 25 17.71 32.28 -8.61
C GLN A 25 17.45 33.62 -7.90
N ASN A 26 16.34 33.74 -7.18
CA ASN A 26 15.92 34.98 -6.53
C ASN A 26 16.83 35.33 -5.33
N ILE A 27 17.11 34.35 -4.47
CA ILE A 27 18.07 34.46 -3.36
C ILE A 27 19.43 34.89 -3.94
N ARG A 28 19.94 34.18 -4.96
CA ARG A 28 21.23 34.52 -5.59
C ARG A 28 21.23 35.96 -6.11
N LYS A 29 20.17 36.40 -6.80
CA LYS A 29 20.06 37.75 -7.35
C LYS A 29 20.06 38.81 -6.24
N ARG A 30 19.32 38.61 -5.15
CA ARG A 30 19.28 39.52 -3.99
C ARG A 30 20.65 39.67 -3.34
N HIS A 31 21.34 38.55 -3.07
CA HIS A 31 22.68 38.57 -2.47
C HIS A 31 23.73 39.22 -3.37
N LEU A 32 23.69 38.97 -4.68
CA LEU A 32 24.60 39.63 -5.62
C LEU A 32 24.39 41.16 -5.65
N ILE A 33 23.14 41.63 -5.66
CA ILE A 33 22.83 43.07 -5.64
C ILE A 33 23.31 43.70 -4.33
N MET A 34 23.06 43.05 -3.19
CA MET A 34 23.49 43.55 -1.87
C MET A 34 25.01 43.72 -1.78
N ILE A 35 25.77 42.73 -2.27
CA ILE A 35 27.24 42.75 -2.23
C ILE A 35 27.81 43.79 -3.20
N VAL A 36 27.33 43.82 -4.44
CA VAL A 36 27.93 44.62 -5.52
C VAL A 36 27.46 46.07 -5.48
N LYS A 37 26.15 46.30 -5.33
CA LYS A 37 25.55 47.62 -5.44
C LYS A 37 25.51 48.34 -4.09
N ASP A 38 25.01 47.66 -3.07
CA ASP A 38 24.79 48.29 -1.76
C ASP A 38 26.04 48.22 -0.86
N ARG A 39 27.07 47.46 -1.27
CA ARG A 39 28.32 47.18 -0.53
C ARG A 39 28.07 46.72 0.92
N LYS A 40 26.90 46.14 1.19
CA LYS A 40 26.55 45.59 2.49
C LYS A 40 26.85 44.10 2.49
N ARG A 41 27.44 43.62 3.59
CA ARG A 41 27.64 42.18 3.80
C ARG A 41 26.40 41.49 4.35
N PHE A 42 25.50 42.24 4.97
CA PHE A 42 24.34 41.66 5.66
C PHE A 42 23.18 42.65 5.73
N GLU A 43 21.98 42.18 5.41
CA GLU A 43 20.74 42.93 5.57
C GLU A 43 19.61 42.03 6.07
N TRP A 44 19.12 42.32 7.28
CA TRP A 44 18.06 41.54 7.94
C TRP A 44 16.81 41.33 7.09
N LYS A 45 16.38 42.34 6.32
CA LYS A 45 15.19 42.24 5.47
C LYS A 45 15.35 41.14 4.41
N THR A 46 16.51 41.09 3.76
CA THR A 46 16.80 40.08 2.73
C THR A 46 16.93 38.70 3.33
N THR A 47 17.65 38.56 4.45
CA THR A 47 17.83 37.28 5.14
C THR A 47 16.51 36.72 5.66
N LEU A 48 15.62 37.56 6.22
CA LEU A 48 14.31 37.12 6.69
C LEU A 48 13.43 36.64 5.53
N LEU A 49 13.49 37.32 4.38
CA LEU A 49 12.76 36.93 3.17
C LEU A 49 13.27 35.59 2.63
N ASP A 50 14.59 35.39 2.59
CA ASP A 50 15.18 34.10 2.20
C ASP A 50 14.75 32.97 3.13
N ILE A 51 14.77 33.20 4.45
CA ILE A 51 14.31 32.21 5.45
C ILE A 51 12.84 31.87 5.22
N LEU A 52 11.98 32.86 4.95
CA LEU A 52 10.56 32.64 4.70
C LEU A 52 10.33 31.84 3.42
N GLU A 53 11.00 32.17 2.32
CA GLU A 53 10.92 31.42 1.05
C GLU A 53 11.36 29.95 1.23
N VAL A 54 12.45 29.71 1.97
CA VAL A 54 12.95 28.36 2.25
C VAL A 54 11.98 27.59 3.16
N LEU A 55 11.45 28.21 4.21
CA LEU A 55 10.46 27.57 5.09
C LEU A 55 9.19 27.19 4.32
N LEU A 56 8.71 28.07 3.44
CA LEU A 56 7.54 27.81 2.61
C LEU A 56 7.79 26.61 1.69
N LEU A 57 8.96 26.55 1.04
CA LEU A 57 9.34 25.39 0.22
C LEU A 57 9.40 24.11 1.07
N LEU A 58 10.04 24.15 2.25
CA LEU A 58 10.17 22.98 3.12
C LEU A 58 8.81 22.47 3.60
N CYS A 59 7.91 23.37 4.03
CA CYS A 59 6.54 23.02 4.40
C CYS A 59 5.80 22.37 3.22
N GLY A 60 5.91 22.94 2.02
CA GLY A 60 5.32 22.37 0.80
C GLY A 60 5.89 20.98 0.48
N ALA A 61 7.20 20.81 0.60
CA ALA A 61 7.87 19.54 0.32
C ALA A 61 7.46 18.46 1.34
N ILE A 62 7.52 18.77 2.63
CA ILE A 62 7.10 17.87 3.71
C ILE A 62 5.64 17.45 3.51
N TYR A 63 4.76 18.41 3.21
CA TYR A 63 3.35 18.11 2.93
C TYR A 63 3.22 17.17 1.72
N MET A 64 3.87 17.47 0.59
CA MET A 64 3.82 16.63 -0.61
C MET A 64 4.37 15.23 -0.36
N PHE A 65 5.50 15.09 0.32
CA PHE A 65 6.05 13.80 0.74
C PHE A 65 5.07 13.01 1.62
N SER A 66 4.45 13.68 2.60
CA SER A 66 3.51 13.03 3.52
C SER A 66 2.29 12.44 2.80
N ILE A 67 1.74 13.15 1.82
CA ILE A 67 0.51 12.72 1.13
C ILE A 67 0.77 11.78 -0.05
N THR A 68 1.99 11.77 -0.62
CA THR A 68 2.34 10.93 -1.78
C THR A 68 3.07 9.66 -1.39
N LEU A 69 4.11 9.75 -0.56
CA LEU A 69 4.99 8.61 -0.27
C LEU A 69 4.68 7.94 1.07
N PHE A 70 4.27 8.70 2.08
CA PHE A 70 4.05 8.19 3.44
C PHE A 70 2.57 7.99 3.79
N TYR A 71 1.67 8.18 2.83
CA TYR A 71 0.23 8.06 3.07
C TYR A 71 -0.21 6.60 3.18
N ASN A 72 -0.64 6.19 4.38
CA ASN A 72 -1.21 4.88 4.65
C ASN A 72 -2.68 5.04 5.10
N PRO A 73 -3.67 4.74 4.24
CA PRO A 73 -5.08 4.87 4.60
C PRO A 73 -5.53 3.72 5.50
N ASP A 74 -6.49 4.02 6.39
CA ASP A 74 -7.29 3.01 7.05
C ASP A 74 -8.08 2.19 6.01
N LEU A 75 -8.10 0.87 6.17
CA LEU A 75 -8.79 -0.08 5.30
C LEU A 75 -10.32 0.13 5.31
N GLU A 76 -10.88 0.70 6.38
CA GLU A 76 -12.30 0.99 6.48
C GLU A 76 -12.73 2.32 5.84
N ASN A 77 -11.77 3.16 5.43
CA ASN A 77 -12.06 4.46 4.86
C ASN A 77 -12.66 4.35 3.44
N LYS A 78 -14.00 4.28 3.38
CA LYS A 78 -14.77 4.21 2.14
C LYS A 78 -14.74 5.48 1.30
N GLN A 79 -14.27 6.62 1.80
CA GLN A 79 -14.13 7.82 0.98
C GLN A 79 -12.90 7.73 0.07
N VAL A 80 -11.83 7.13 0.58
CA VAL A 80 -10.53 6.99 -0.10
C VAL A 80 -10.44 5.68 -0.87
N LEU A 81 -10.96 4.59 -0.30
CA LEU A 81 -10.80 3.23 -0.80
C LEU A 81 -12.11 2.65 -1.35
N SER A 82 -11.95 1.81 -2.37
CA SER A 82 -12.95 0.88 -2.87
C SER A 82 -12.45 -0.54 -2.59
N SER A 83 -13.15 -1.26 -1.72
CA SER A 83 -12.81 -2.62 -1.31
C SER A 83 -13.65 -3.65 -2.07
N LYS A 84 -13.01 -4.71 -2.56
CA LYS A 84 -13.67 -5.88 -3.13
C LYS A 84 -13.15 -7.14 -2.46
N ILE A 85 -14.05 -8.08 -2.18
CA ILE A 85 -13.70 -9.42 -1.69
C ILE A 85 -14.11 -10.43 -2.75
N GLU A 86 -13.14 -11.23 -3.19
CA GLU A 86 -13.34 -12.31 -4.14
C GLU A 86 -13.10 -13.66 -3.48
N TYR A 87 -13.94 -14.64 -3.79
CA TYR A 87 -13.88 -15.99 -3.25
C TYR A 87 -13.58 -16.95 -4.39
N GLN A 88 -12.53 -17.74 -4.24
CA GLN A 88 -12.10 -18.69 -5.26
C GLN A 88 -11.77 -20.05 -4.63
N PRO A 89 -12.15 -21.17 -5.25
CA PRO A 89 -11.84 -22.49 -4.72
C PRO A 89 -10.34 -22.78 -4.77
N LEU A 90 -9.85 -23.48 -3.74
CA LEU A 90 -8.49 -24.02 -3.75
C LEU A 90 -8.44 -25.32 -4.55
N ILE A 91 -7.36 -25.50 -5.30
CA ILE A 91 -7.13 -26.72 -6.07
C ILE A 91 -6.28 -27.67 -5.24
N LEU A 92 -6.79 -28.89 -5.04
CA LEU A 92 -6.08 -29.94 -4.34
C LEU A 92 -4.87 -30.38 -5.18
N THR A 93 -3.69 -30.33 -4.60
CA THR A 93 -2.46 -30.81 -5.23
C THR A 93 -2.12 -32.18 -4.67
N ALA A 94 -1.96 -33.18 -5.54
CA ALA A 94 -1.49 -34.50 -5.15
C ALA A 94 0.00 -34.42 -4.77
N GLY A 95 0.32 -34.80 -3.55
CA GLY A 95 1.71 -34.92 -3.08
C GLY A 95 2.11 -36.38 -2.93
N ASN A 96 3.42 -36.66 -2.94
CA ASN A 96 3.97 -38.03 -2.86
C ASN A 96 3.50 -38.85 -1.65
N LYS A 97 3.10 -38.19 -0.55
CA LYS A 97 2.60 -38.86 0.67
C LYS A 97 1.14 -38.54 0.97
N ARG A 98 0.72 -37.29 0.78
CA ARG A 98 -0.62 -36.78 1.07
C ARG A 98 -0.95 -35.64 0.11
N SER A 99 -2.23 -35.50 -0.22
CA SER A 99 -2.74 -34.35 -0.96
C SER A 99 -2.86 -33.12 -0.05
N TYR A 100 -2.59 -31.94 -0.60
CA TYR A 100 -2.59 -30.68 0.16
C TYR A 100 -3.16 -29.55 -0.70
N TYR A 101 -3.71 -28.52 -0.07
CA TYR A 101 -4.16 -27.30 -0.75
C TYR A 101 -3.10 -26.20 -0.73
N VAL A 102 -2.35 -26.12 0.37
CA VAL A 102 -1.42 -25.04 0.64
C VAL A 102 -0.08 -25.62 1.08
N THR A 103 1.00 -25.02 0.62
CA THR A 103 2.35 -25.28 1.10
C THR A 103 2.81 -24.07 1.91
N ALA A 104 3.23 -24.28 3.15
CA ALA A 104 3.77 -23.25 4.03
C ALA A 104 5.28 -23.47 4.20
N LYS A 105 6.11 -22.56 3.69
CA LYS A 105 7.55 -22.59 3.86
C LYS A 105 7.96 -21.55 4.88
N SER A 106 8.67 -21.94 5.94
CA SER A 106 9.25 -20.99 6.89
C SER A 106 10.67 -20.63 6.45
N ASP A 107 10.99 -19.33 6.34
CA ASP A 107 12.38 -18.91 6.17
C ASP A 107 12.95 -18.55 7.55
N ASN A 108 13.90 -19.35 8.06
CA ASN A 108 14.51 -19.18 9.39
C ASN A 108 15.56 -18.05 9.42
N LYS A 109 15.30 -16.95 8.71
CA LYS A 109 16.12 -15.74 8.77
C LYS A 109 15.72 -14.89 9.98
N LYS A 110 16.43 -13.77 10.20
CA LYS A 110 16.21 -12.83 11.31
C LYS A 110 14.74 -12.39 11.51
N THR A 111 13.91 -12.45 10.48
CA THR A 111 12.46 -12.18 10.55
C THR A 111 11.66 -13.45 10.26
N PRO A 112 10.77 -13.90 11.17
CA PRO A 112 9.97 -15.10 10.97
C PRO A 112 8.85 -14.82 9.95
N ILE A 113 9.17 -14.99 8.66
CA ILE A 113 8.21 -14.83 7.56
C ILE A 113 7.92 -16.22 6.98
N GLN A 114 6.65 -16.57 6.92
CA GLN A 114 6.19 -17.77 6.23
C GLN A 114 5.75 -17.40 4.81
N THR A 115 6.05 -18.27 3.86
CA THR A 115 5.60 -18.16 2.47
C THR A 115 4.56 -19.24 2.20
N TYR A 116 3.35 -18.83 1.84
CA TYR A 116 2.27 -19.72 1.45
C TYR A 116 2.19 -19.81 -0.07
N THR A 117 2.21 -21.04 -0.59
CA THR A 117 1.97 -21.34 -2.00
C THR A 117 0.71 -22.18 -2.13
N PHE A 118 -0.21 -21.77 -2.98
CA PHE A 118 -1.45 -22.49 -3.26
C PHE A 118 -1.87 -22.33 -4.71
N TYR A 119 -2.82 -23.16 -5.16
CA TYR A 119 -3.42 -23.07 -6.48
C TYR A 119 -4.86 -22.60 -6.37
N SER A 120 -5.22 -21.56 -7.12
CA SER A 120 -6.57 -21.01 -7.19
C SER A 120 -6.87 -20.59 -8.63
N ASN A 121 -8.06 -20.95 -9.12
CA ASN A 121 -8.50 -20.64 -10.48
C ASN A 121 -7.45 -20.98 -11.57
N GLY A 122 -6.84 -22.17 -11.46
CA GLY A 122 -5.81 -22.66 -12.40
C GLY A 122 -4.41 -22.04 -12.23
N ASN A 123 -4.25 -21.02 -11.38
CA ASN A 123 -2.98 -20.31 -11.22
C ASN A 123 -2.30 -20.63 -9.89
N ARG A 124 -0.97 -20.72 -9.92
CA ARG A 124 -0.13 -20.81 -8.72
C ARG A 124 0.04 -19.41 -8.10
N VAL A 125 -0.34 -19.27 -6.85
CA VAL A 125 -0.19 -18.03 -6.06
C VAL A 125 0.82 -18.27 -4.95
N THR A 126 1.76 -17.34 -4.77
CA THR A 126 2.75 -17.36 -3.68
C THR A 126 2.68 -16.03 -2.94
N VAL A 127 2.43 -16.08 -1.64
CA VAL A 127 2.21 -14.91 -0.78
C VAL A 127 2.91 -15.10 0.56
N THR A 128 3.32 -14.01 1.20
CA THR A 128 3.94 -14.05 2.52
C THR A 128 2.90 -13.90 3.63
N SER A 129 3.24 -14.34 4.84
CA SER A 129 2.38 -14.24 6.03
C SER A 129 2.02 -12.81 6.44
N ASN A 130 2.73 -11.79 5.91
CA ASN A 130 2.37 -10.39 6.10
C ASN A 130 1.06 -10.01 5.39
N TYR A 131 0.70 -10.74 4.33
CA TYR A 131 -0.46 -10.45 3.48
C TYR A 131 -1.42 -11.64 3.39
N ALA A 132 -1.17 -12.69 4.15
CA ALA A 132 -1.94 -13.91 4.07
C ALA A 132 -2.03 -14.62 5.42
N THR A 133 -3.17 -15.24 5.68
CA THR A 133 -3.40 -16.03 6.89
C THR A 133 -4.16 -17.30 6.52
N ILE A 134 -3.83 -18.39 7.21
CA ILE A 134 -4.51 -19.67 7.06
C ILE A 134 -5.59 -19.77 8.13
N SER A 135 -6.76 -20.26 7.74
CA SER A 135 -7.88 -20.53 8.62
C SER A 135 -8.32 -21.99 8.48
N ASP A 136 -7.99 -22.78 9.49
CA ASP A 136 -8.24 -24.22 9.60
C ASP A 136 -9.24 -24.56 10.72
N GLY A 137 -9.65 -23.58 11.54
CA GLY A 137 -10.58 -23.78 12.65
C GLY A 137 -12.06 -23.93 12.23
N LYS A 138 -12.94 -24.09 13.22
CA LYS A 138 -14.40 -24.10 13.01
C LYS A 138 -14.93 -22.76 12.49
N ASN A 139 -14.32 -21.66 12.93
CA ASN A 139 -14.65 -20.32 12.46
C ASN A 139 -13.81 -19.99 11.22
N PRO A 140 -14.43 -19.46 10.14
CA PRO A 140 -13.69 -19.15 8.92
C PRO A 140 -12.74 -17.97 9.07
N MET A 141 -12.95 -17.12 10.07
CA MET A 141 -12.10 -15.96 10.35
C MET A 141 -11.06 -16.32 11.43
N SER A 142 -9.77 -16.29 11.07
CA SER A 142 -8.68 -16.40 12.03
C SER A 142 -8.50 -15.08 12.81
N VAL A 143 -7.83 -15.14 13.97
CA VAL A 143 -7.57 -13.95 14.80
C VAL A 143 -6.84 -12.87 13.99
N GLN A 144 -5.88 -13.27 13.17
CA GLN A 144 -5.11 -12.37 12.30
C GLN A 144 -5.98 -11.80 11.16
N ALA A 145 -6.96 -12.56 10.66
CA ALA A 145 -7.90 -12.09 9.65
C ALA A 145 -8.89 -11.05 10.20
N GLY A 146 -9.11 -11.01 11.52
CA GLY A 146 -10.05 -10.10 12.17
C GLY A 146 -9.69 -8.61 12.01
N ALA A 147 -8.43 -8.30 11.72
CA ALA A 147 -8.00 -6.93 11.41
C ALA A 147 -8.43 -6.44 10.01
N ILE A 148 -8.93 -7.33 9.16
CA ILE A 148 -9.39 -7.02 7.81
C ILE A 148 -10.91 -7.08 7.78
N PRO A 149 -11.61 -6.12 7.14
CA PRO A 149 -13.07 -6.04 7.17
C PRO A 149 -13.75 -7.07 6.25
N TYR A 150 -13.53 -8.36 6.52
CA TYR A 150 -14.24 -9.46 5.86
C TYR A 150 -15.69 -9.54 6.35
N SER A 151 -16.61 -9.92 5.46
CA SER A 151 -18.01 -10.13 5.83
C SER A 151 -18.22 -11.56 6.34
N SER A 152 -18.44 -11.74 7.65
CA SER A 152 -18.66 -13.05 8.27
C SER A 152 -19.78 -13.85 7.59
N LYS A 153 -20.88 -13.19 7.22
CA LYS A 153 -21.99 -13.83 6.50
C LYS A 153 -21.55 -14.43 5.16
N ARG A 154 -20.70 -13.74 4.41
CA ARG A 154 -20.18 -14.24 3.13
C ARG A 154 -19.12 -15.31 3.30
N LEU A 155 -18.30 -15.25 4.35
CA LEU A 155 -17.36 -16.32 4.68
C LEU A 155 -18.11 -17.63 4.95
N VAL A 156 -19.18 -17.61 5.75
CA VAL A 156 -20.01 -18.80 6.03
C VAL A 156 -20.67 -19.36 4.77
N GLN A 157 -21.14 -18.48 3.87
CA GLN A 157 -21.67 -18.92 2.57
C GLN A 157 -20.59 -19.57 1.69
N ALA A 158 -19.37 -19.05 1.72
CA ALA A 158 -18.24 -19.62 0.99
C ALA A 158 -17.77 -20.96 1.57
N ASP A 159 -17.76 -21.11 2.91
CA ASP A 159 -17.51 -22.38 3.61
C ASP A 159 -18.46 -23.47 3.10
N ALA A 160 -19.76 -23.19 3.04
CA ALA A 160 -20.76 -24.13 2.52
C ALA A 160 -20.58 -24.43 1.02
N ARG A 161 -20.27 -23.42 0.20
CA ARG A 161 -20.15 -23.57 -1.26
C ARG A 161 -18.90 -24.34 -1.68
N TYR A 162 -17.79 -24.13 -1.00
CA TYR A 162 -16.48 -24.66 -1.38
C TYR A 162 -15.94 -25.71 -0.40
N GLN A 163 -16.79 -26.26 0.46
CA GLN A 163 -16.43 -27.29 1.44
C GLN A 163 -15.20 -26.91 2.27
N ASN A 164 -15.15 -25.65 2.74
CA ASN A 164 -14.03 -25.09 3.51
C ASN A 164 -12.67 -25.06 2.77
N ALA A 165 -12.65 -25.18 1.44
CA ALA A 165 -11.42 -25.14 0.63
C ALA A 165 -11.46 -23.98 -0.38
N TYR A 166 -11.20 -22.75 0.10
CA TYR A 166 -11.20 -21.56 -0.75
C TYR A 166 -10.23 -20.50 -0.25
N VAL A 167 -9.97 -19.51 -1.08
CA VAL A 167 -9.27 -18.29 -0.72
C VAL A 167 -10.19 -17.09 -0.85
N ALA A 168 -10.31 -16.31 0.22
CA ALA A 168 -10.97 -15.01 0.21
C ALA A 168 -9.91 -13.90 0.05
N THR A 169 -9.89 -13.29 -1.12
CA THR A 169 -8.96 -12.22 -1.46
C THR A 169 -9.63 -10.87 -1.23
N TYR A 170 -9.18 -10.14 -0.21
CA TYR A 170 -9.54 -8.75 -0.01
C TYR A 170 -8.60 -7.87 -0.83
N THR A 171 -9.17 -7.04 -1.71
CA THR A 171 -8.42 -6.05 -2.48
C THR A 171 -8.98 -4.67 -2.21
N ALA A 172 -8.19 -3.80 -1.61
CA ALA A 172 -8.48 -2.38 -1.48
C ALA A 172 -7.80 -1.60 -2.59
N THR A 173 -8.57 -0.81 -3.33
CA THR A 173 -8.08 0.05 -4.42
C THR A 173 -8.40 1.50 -4.11
N TYR A 174 -7.47 2.40 -4.40
CA TYR A 174 -7.73 3.83 -4.29
C TYR A 174 -8.78 4.25 -5.33
N LYS A 175 -9.82 4.96 -4.87
CA LYS A 175 -10.83 5.51 -5.78
C LYS A 175 -10.21 6.46 -6.79
N LYS A 176 -10.78 6.49 -7.99
CA LYS A 176 -10.39 7.43 -9.06
C LYS A 176 -11.06 8.80 -8.83
N ASN A 177 -10.56 9.56 -7.84
CA ASN A 177 -11.01 10.91 -7.53
C ASN A 177 -9.81 11.88 -7.47
N TRP A 178 -10.11 13.19 -7.45
CA TRP A 178 -9.09 14.23 -7.44
C TRP A 178 -8.19 14.17 -6.19
N GLN A 179 -8.73 13.81 -5.02
CA GLN A 179 -7.98 13.70 -3.76
C GLN A 179 -6.89 12.62 -3.84
N ASN A 180 -7.24 11.41 -4.28
CA ASN A 180 -6.27 10.33 -4.49
C ASN A 180 -5.35 10.62 -5.67
N GLY A 181 -5.80 11.44 -6.61
CA GLY A 181 -5.01 11.94 -7.73
C GLY A 181 -3.89 12.88 -7.31
N LEU A 182 -4.18 13.84 -6.43
CA LEU A 182 -3.18 14.71 -5.81
C LEU A 182 -2.13 13.89 -5.03
N ARG A 183 -2.57 12.79 -4.42
CA ARG A 183 -1.72 11.82 -3.72
C ARG A 183 -0.97 10.85 -4.66
N MET A 184 -1.20 10.91 -5.97
CA MET A 184 -0.62 10.01 -6.98
C MET A 184 -0.96 8.52 -6.81
N HIS A 185 -2.06 8.23 -6.12
CA HIS A 185 -2.51 6.88 -5.79
C HIS A 185 -3.79 6.47 -6.49
N ALA A 186 -4.48 7.37 -7.20
CA ALA A 186 -5.76 7.09 -7.86
C ALA A 186 -5.68 5.84 -8.75
N GLY A 187 -6.55 4.86 -8.46
CA GLY A 187 -6.64 3.60 -9.19
C GLY A 187 -5.57 2.56 -8.86
N LYS A 188 -4.60 2.86 -7.98
CA LYS A 188 -3.61 1.87 -7.51
C LYS A 188 -4.23 0.95 -6.47
N THR A 189 -3.66 -0.24 -6.33
CA THR A 189 -4.00 -1.15 -5.23
C THR A 189 -3.34 -0.62 -3.95
N ALA A 190 -4.14 -0.37 -2.93
CA ALA A 190 -3.68 0.10 -1.62
C ALA A 190 -3.21 -1.08 -0.76
N ALA A 191 -4.01 -2.14 -0.72
CA ALA A 191 -3.70 -3.33 0.04
C ALA A 191 -4.36 -4.56 -0.58
N LYS A 192 -3.72 -5.72 -0.42
CA LYS A 192 -4.27 -7.00 -0.84
C LYS A 192 -3.98 -8.04 0.23
N TYR A 193 -5.02 -8.68 0.75
CA TYR A 193 -4.93 -9.68 1.81
C TYR A 193 -5.63 -10.97 1.43
N TYR A 194 -5.03 -12.10 1.78
CA TYR A 194 -5.51 -13.44 1.44
C TYR A 194 -5.88 -14.20 2.71
N LEU A 195 -7.16 -14.52 2.85
CA LEU A 195 -7.64 -15.47 3.85
C LEU A 195 -7.76 -16.83 3.19
N ILE A 196 -6.85 -17.74 3.54
CA ILE A 196 -6.75 -19.07 2.96
C ILE A 196 -7.51 -20.03 3.87
N ARG A 197 -8.73 -20.40 3.48
CA ARG A 197 -9.54 -21.38 4.20
C ARG A 197 -9.16 -22.78 3.76
N VAL A 198 -8.74 -23.60 4.72
CA VAL A 198 -8.49 -25.03 4.52
C VAL A 198 -9.41 -25.85 5.41
N PRO A 199 -9.87 -27.05 4.99
CA PRO A 199 -10.80 -27.85 5.78
C PRO A 199 -10.20 -28.33 7.10
N ASP A 200 -8.91 -28.65 7.10
CA ASP A 200 -8.15 -29.11 8.26
C ASP A 200 -6.66 -28.75 8.08
N ARG A 201 -5.94 -28.62 9.19
CA ARG A 201 -4.50 -28.38 9.21
C ARG A 201 -3.71 -29.45 8.46
N THR A 202 -4.20 -30.69 8.36
CA THR A 202 -3.54 -31.77 7.62
C THR A 202 -3.38 -31.47 6.12
N PHE A 203 -4.18 -30.57 5.57
CA PHE A 203 -4.08 -30.13 4.16
C PHE A 203 -3.07 -29.00 3.94
N VAL A 204 -2.38 -28.55 4.99
CA VAL A 204 -1.27 -27.61 4.92
C VAL A 204 0.03 -28.38 4.98
N ARG A 205 0.80 -28.35 3.89
CA ARG A 205 2.12 -28.97 3.85
C ARG A 205 3.17 -27.98 4.33
N GLU A 206 3.71 -28.23 5.52
CA GLU A 206 4.83 -27.46 6.05
C GLU A 206 6.16 -27.91 5.39
N LEU A 207 6.88 -26.97 4.79
CA LEU A 207 8.24 -27.13 4.29
C LEU A 207 9.19 -26.45 5.28
N LYS A 208 10.20 -27.21 5.73
CA LYS A 208 11.33 -26.67 6.49
C LYS A 208 12.36 -26.03 5.57
#